data_AF-A0A0S3RAM4-F1
#
_entry.id   AF-A0A0S3RAM4-F1
#
_cell.length_a   1.000
_cell.length_b   1.000
_cell.length_c   1.000
_cell.angle_alpha   90.00
_cell.angle_beta   90.00
_cell.angle_gamma   90.00
#
_symmetry.space_group_name_H-M   'P 1'
#
loop_
_entity.id
_entity.type
_entity.pdbx_description
1 polymer ?
#
loop_
_entity_poly.entity_id
_entity_poly.type
_entity_poly.pdbx_seq_one_letter_code
_entity_poly.pdbx_strand_id
1 'polypeptide(L)'
;MVLTFVGRDETSDIITPWGLIGLVLNDMVLESLIEEAKLESVHMPRYGPTADEVKQLIDAEGRFILEKLETFKSGWDEGLKENGNSDMALDVNVRANFIAKYVRATTEPFLTSRFGEGIIDELFLRFGKKVAKLLEEQKLEYTYLVMFMTKK
;
A
#
# COMPACT_ATOMS: atom_id res chain seq x y z
N MET A 1 4.98 -23.11 -9.56
CA MET A 1 5.09 -22.00 -8.58
C MET A 1 3.95 -21.04 -8.87
N VAL A 2 3.16 -20.69 -7.84
CA VAL A 2 2.12 -19.66 -7.93
C VAL A 2 2.57 -18.49 -7.06
N LEU A 3 2.60 -17.28 -7.61
CA LEU A 3 2.97 -16.06 -6.89
C LEU A 3 1.86 -15.03 -7.02
N THR A 4 1.58 -14.35 -5.91
CA THR A 4 0.65 -13.21 -5.87
C THR A 4 1.29 -12.08 -5.08
N PHE A 5 1.31 -10.87 -5.63
CA PHE A 5 1.82 -9.69 -4.95
C PHE A 5 1.19 -8.42 -5.51
N VAL A 6 1.31 -7.33 -4.75
CA VAL A 6 0.84 -6.01 -5.15
C VAL A 6 1.75 -5.45 -6.24
N GLY A 7 1.17 -5.04 -7.35
CA GLY A 7 1.85 -4.30 -8.41
C GLY A 7 1.12 -3.00 -8.72
N ARG A 8 1.24 -2.54 -9.97
CA ARG A 8 0.54 -1.35 -10.48
C ARG A 8 0.09 -1.57 -11.92
N ASP A 9 -0.95 -0.84 -12.32
CA ASP A 9 -1.28 -0.68 -13.74
C ASP A 9 -0.43 0.44 -14.36
N GLU A 10 -0.55 0.62 -15.69
CA GLU A 10 0.18 1.68 -16.42
C GLU A 10 -0.38 3.07 -16.13
N THR A 11 -1.63 3.14 -15.65
CA THR A 11 -2.33 4.36 -15.28
C THR A 11 -1.89 4.77 -13.88
N SER A 12 -0.88 5.63 -13.84
CA SER A 12 -0.13 6.08 -12.66
C SER A 12 -0.95 6.89 -11.64
N ASP A 13 -2.07 6.38 -11.13
CA ASP A 13 -2.73 6.96 -9.95
C ASP A 13 -1.97 6.49 -8.69
N ILE A 14 -1.06 7.36 -8.25
CA ILE A 14 -0.09 7.19 -7.15
C ILE A 14 -0.78 7.16 -5.76
N ILE A 15 -2.09 6.90 -5.69
CA ILE A 15 -2.77 6.77 -4.40
C ILE A 15 -2.51 5.36 -3.91
N THR A 16 -1.36 5.19 -3.25
CA THR A 16 -0.98 3.99 -2.51
C THR A 16 -0.95 4.33 -1.02
N PRO A 17 -1.09 3.34 -0.11
CA PRO A 17 -0.95 3.60 1.32
C PRO A 17 0.43 4.20 1.65
N TRP A 18 1.45 3.84 0.88
CA TRP A 18 2.82 4.31 1.08
C TRP A 18 3.02 5.74 0.61
N GLY A 19 2.41 6.11 -0.52
CA GLY A 19 2.33 7.50 -0.97
C GLY A 19 1.62 8.37 0.07
N LEU A 20 0.55 7.86 0.69
CA LEU A 20 -0.16 8.56 1.76
C LEU A 20 0.68 8.76 3.02
N ILE A 21 1.50 7.78 3.41
CA ILE A 21 2.46 7.97 4.51
C ILE A 21 3.42 9.11 4.16
N GLY A 22 3.94 9.15 2.93
CA GLY A 22 4.78 10.26 2.46
C GLY A 22 4.10 11.62 2.56
N LEU A 23 2.82 11.71 2.19
CA LEU A 23 2.02 12.94 2.31
C LEU A 23 1.81 13.34 3.79
N VAL A 24 1.54 12.39 4.68
CA VAL A 24 1.41 12.67 6.13
C VAL A 24 2.74 13.17 6.70
N LEU A 25 3.85 12.51 6.37
CA LEU A 25 5.17 12.94 6.81
C LEU A 25 5.50 14.35 6.30
N ASN A 26 5.14 14.66 5.06
CA ASN A 26 5.32 16.00 4.51
C ASN A 26 4.51 17.06 5.29
N ASP A 27 3.25 16.78 5.63
CA ASP A 27 2.47 17.68 6.49
C ASP A 27 3.14 17.88 7.86
N MET A 28 3.72 16.83 8.43
CA MET A 28 4.44 16.90 9.70
C MET A 28 5.74 17.71 9.60
N VAL A 29 6.42 17.73 8.45
CA VAL A 29 7.55 18.65 8.17
C VAL A 29 7.07 20.10 8.17
N LEU A 30 5.98 20.38 7.43
CA LEU A 30 5.41 21.73 7.34
C LEU A 30 4.98 22.28 8.70
N GLU A 31 4.57 21.41 9.62
CA GLU A 31 4.22 21.74 11.00
C GLU A 31 5.41 21.71 11.98
N SER A 32 6.64 21.50 11.48
CA SER A 32 7.87 21.42 12.30
C SER A 32 7.86 20.29 13.34
N LEU A 33 7.08 19.23 13.13
CA LEU A 33 7.04 18.04 13.99
C LEU A 33 8.18 17.07 13.67
N ILE A 34 8.66 17.09 12.42
CA ILE A 34 9.85 16.35 11.98
C ILE A 34 10.75 17.23 11.13
N GLU A 35 12.04 16.93 11.12
CA GLU A 35 13.03 17.61 10.29
C GLU A 35 12.88 17.18 8.81
N GLU A 36 12.90 18.15 7.90
CA GLU A 36 12.84 17.90 6.45
C GLU A 36 13.94 16.93 5.98
N ALA A 37 15.17 17.12 6.48
CA ALA A 37 16.30 16.23 6.16
C ALA A 37 16.05 14.76 6.54
N LYS A 38 15.24 14.49 7.58
CA LYS A 38 14.86 13.12 7.92
C LYS A 38 13.90 12.54 6.89
N LEU A 39 12.92 13.33 6.43
CA LEU A 39 12.01 12.91 5.37
C LEU A 39 12.76 12.61 4.08
N GLU A 40 13.67 13.48 3.66
CA GLU A 40 14.48 13.29 2.45
C GLU A 40 15.35 12.03 2.50
N SER A 41 15.79 11.62 3.69
CA SER A 41 16.63 10.42 3.87
C SER A 41 15.85 9.10 3.83
N VAL A 42 14.52 9.13 3.89
CA VAL A 42 13.69 7.94 4.03
C VAL A 42 13.10 7.50 2.70
N HIS A 43 13.55 6.34 2.23
CA HIS A 43 12.98 5.66 1.07
C HIS A 43 12.28 4.37 1.52
N MET A 44 10.98 4.28 1.24
CA MET A 44 10.20 3.07 1.52
C MET A 44 10.73 1.91 0.66
N PRO A 45 11.11 0.75 1.25
CA PRO A 45 11.64 -0.39 0.52
C PRO A 45 10.51 -1.20 -0.12
N ARG A 46 9.69 -0.56 -0.95
CA ARG A 46 8.60 -1.20 -1.66
C ARG A 46 8.49 -0.73 -3.09
N TYR A 47 8.21 -1.70 -3.95
CA TYR A 47 8.06 -1.49 -5.36
C TYR A 47 6.86 -2.31 -5.85
N GLY A 48 5.94 -1.65 -6.54
CA GLY A 48 4.83 -2.30 -7.24
C GLY A 48 5.18 -2.37 -8.72
N PRO A 49 5.59 -3.52 -9.26
CA PRO A 49 5.93 -3.62 -10.67
C PRO A 49 4.68 -3.66 -11.55
N THR A 50 4.84 -3.32 -12.82
CA THR A 50 3.85 -3.61 -13.87
C THR A 50 3.92 -5.07 -14.29
N ALA A 51 2.86 -5.56 -14.94
CA ALA A 51 2.86 -6.89 -15.53
C ALA A 51 4.01 -7.08 -16.54
N ASP A 52 4.37 -6.03 -17.27
CA ASP A 52 5.42 -6.09 -18.28
C ASP A 52 6.82 -6.09 -17.67
N GLU A 53 7.07 -5.32 -16.60
CA GLU A 53 8.31 -5.39 -15.82
C GLU A 53 8.54 -6.82 -15.29
N VAL A 54 7.47 -7.48 -14.82
CA VAL A 54 7.53 -8.87 -14.33
C VAL A 54 7.84 -9.85 -15.47
N LYS A 55 7.18 -9.75 -16.62
CA LYS A 55 7.46 -10.61 -17.78
C LYS A 55 8.91 -10.49 -18.24
N GLN A 56 9.40 -9.26 -18.40
CA GLN A 56 10.77 -8.99 -18.82
C GLN A 56 11.79 -9.61 -17.84
N LEU A 57 11.52 -9.53 -16.54
CA LEU A 57 12.40 -10.11 -15.52
C LEU A 57 12.43 -11.64 -15.59
N ILE A 58 11.27 -12.29 -15.78
CA ILE A 58 11.18 -13.76 -15.90
C ILE A 58 11.90 -14.25 -17.14
N ASP A 59 11.73 -13.56 -18.27
CA ASP A 59 12.39 -13.89 -19.53
C ASP A 59 13.91 -13.73 -19.42
N ALA A 60 14.37 -12.64 -18.78
CA ALA A 60 15.79 -12.39 -18.53
C ALA A 60 16.42 -13.43 -17.58
N GLU A 61 15.66 -13.88 -16.57
CA GLU A 61 16.08 -14.94 -15.65
C GLU A 61 16.19 -16.29 -16.35
N GLY A 62 15.25 -16.61 -17.24
CA GLY A 62 15.34 -17.76 -18.15
C GLY A 62 15.15 -19.14 -17.51
N ARG A 63 15.13 -19.28 -16.17
CA ARG A 63 14.92 -20.57 -15.45
C ARG A 63 13.46 -21.02 -15.36
N PHE A 64 12.52 -20.13 -15.62
CA PHE A 64 11.09 -20.40 -15.48
C PHE A 64 10.37 -20.25 -16.82
N ILE A 65 9.28 -20.99 -16.98
CA ILE A 65 8.29 -20.80 -18.04
C ILE A 65 7.10 -20.09 -17.39
N LEU A 66 6.71 -18.95 -17.95
CA LEU A 66 5.50 -18.25 -17.54
C LEU A 66 4.29 -18.89 -18.23
N GLU A 67 3.50 -19.64 -17.46
CA GLU A 67 2.32 -20.34 -17.97
C GLU A 67 1.12 -19.40 -18.01
N LYS A 68 0.97 -18.55 -16.98
CA LYS A 68 -0.13 -17.60 -16.86
C LYS A 68 0.27 -16.40 -16.02
N LEU A 69 -0.14 -15.21 -16.43
CA LEU A 69 -0.06 -13.97 -15.66
C LEU A 69 -1.38 -13.22 -15.81
N GLU A 70 -2.00 -12.89 -14.68
CA GLU A 70 -3.25 -12.13 -14.62
C GLU A 70 -3.11 -10.99 -13.61
N THR A 71 -3.91 -9.94 -13.82
CA THR A 71 -4.04 -8.82 -12.90
C THR A 71 -5.48 -8.72 -12.42
N PHE A 72 -5.67 -8.40 -11.14
CA PHE A 72 -7.00 -8.12 -10.59
C PHE A 72 -6.94 -6.98 -9.57
N LYS A 73 -8.08 -6.32 -9.35
CA LYS A 73 -8.21 -5.23 -8.37
C LYS A 73 -8.87 -5.73 -7.09
N SER A 74 -8.44 -5.22 -5.94
CA SER A 74 -9.03 -5.51 -4.63
C SER A 74 -9.07 -4.25 -3.76
N GLY A 75 -10.20 -4.00 -3.10
CA GLY A 75 -10.36 -2.82 -2.25
C GLY A 75 -9.38 -2.81 -1.08
N TRP A 76 -8.96 -1.61 -0.64
CA TRP A 76 -8.09 -1.49 0.54
C TRP A 76 -8.72 -2.01 1.83
N ASP A 77 -10.05 -2.07 1.86
CA ASP A 77 -10.91 -2.48 2.94
C ASP A 77 -11.61 -3.83 2.68
N GLU A 78 -11.21 -4.57 1.63
CA GLU A 78 -11.87 -5.83 1.26
C GLU A 78 -11.88 -6.86 2.40
N GLY A 79 -10.81 -6.90 3.21
CA GLY A 79 -10.68 -7.76 4.38
C GLY A 79 -11.65 -7.46 5.53
N LEU A 80 -12.44 -6.38 5.48
CA LEU A 80 -13.50 -6.12 6.47
C LEU A 80 -14.77 -6.94 6.25
N LYS A 81 -14.96 -7.49 5.05
CA LYS A 81 -16.22 -8.15 4.64
C LYS A 81 -16.46 -9.51 5.30
N GLU A 82 -15.49 -10.06 6.03
CA GLU A 82 -15.58 -11.41 6.62
C GLU A 82 -16.52 -11.52 7.86
N ASN A 83 -16.98 -10.41 8.43
CA ASN A 83 -17.78 -10.41 9.68
C ASN A 83 -19.32 -10.37 9.49
N GLY A 84 -19.85 -10.77 8.34
CA GLY A 84 -21.26 -11.21 8.23
C GLY A 84 -22.36 -10.14 8.16
N ASN A 85 -22.03 -8.87 7.91
CA ASN A 85 -23.03 -7.83 7.57
C ASN A 85 -22.65 -7.17 6.24
N SER A 86 -22.91 -7.86 5.14
CA SER A 86 -22.43 -7.50 3.80
C SER A 86 -23.29 -6.46 3.05
N ASP A 87 -24.37 -5.94 3.64
CA ASP A 87 -25.31 -5.04 2.95
C ASP A 87 -25.43 -3.62 3.52
N MET A 88 -24.71 -3.28 4.60
CA MET A 88 -24.60 -1.88 5.04
C MET A 88 -23.21 -1.36 4.70
N ALA A 89 -23.14 -0.26 3.93
CA ALA A 89 -21.91 0.48 3.71
C ALA A 89 -21.29 0.80 5.08
N LEU A 90 -20.18 0.12 5.40
CA LEU A 90 -19.50 0.32 6.68
C LEU A 90 -19.12 1.79 6.81
N ASP A 91 -19.28 2.32 8.02
CA ASP A 91 -18.89 3.69 8.35
C ASP A 91 -17.47 4.00 7.86
N VAL A 92 -17.29 5.15 7.24
CA VAL A 92 -16.01 5.54 6.62
C VAL A 92 -14.87 5.53 7.63
N ASN A 93 -15.13 5.90 8.89
CA ASN A 93 -14.12 5.87 9.94
C ASN A 93 -13.76 4.43 10.34
N VAL A 94 -14.72 3.50 10.34
CA VAL A 94 -14.45 2.07 10.56
C VAL A 94 -13.53 1.52 9.47
N ARG A 95 -13.82 1.83 8.21
CA ARG A 95 -13.01 1.42 7.04
C ARG A 95 -11.61 2.04 7.09
N ALA A 96 -11.52 3.34 7.36
CA ALA A 96 -10.25 4.06 7.46
C ALA A 96 -9.39 3.55 8.64
N ASN A 97 -10.00 3.26 9.79
CA ASN A 97 -9.30 2.71 10.96
C ASN A 97 -8.77 1.30 10.69
N PHE A 98 -9.54 0.45 10.00
CA PHE A 98 -9.06 -0.85 9.55
C PHE A 98 -7.82 -0.72 8.66
N ILE A 99 -7.89 0.17 7.67
CA ILE A 99 -6.77 0.44 6.77
C ILE A 99 -5.55 0.94 7.54
N ALA A 100 -5.73 1.95 8.40
CA ALA A 100 -4.65 2.49 9.23
C ALA A 100 -3.97 1.41 10.08
N LYS A 101 -4.73 0.46 10.65
CA LYS A 101 -4.19 -0.61 11.48
C LYS A 101 -3.29 -1.58 10.73
N TYR A 102 -3.71 -2.10 9.57
CA TYR A 102 -2.85 -3.07 8.86
C TYR A 102 -1.65 -2.37 8.19
N VAL A 103 -1.83 -1.12 7.73
CA VAL A 103 -0.73 -0.30 7.21
C VAL A 103 0.29 -0.06 8.32
N ARG A 104 -0.17 0.30 9.53
CA ARG A 104 0.68 0.44 10.72
C ARG A 104 1.43 -0.84 11.03
N ALA A 105 0.74 -1.97 11.13
CA ALA A 105 1.35 -3.27 11.43
C ALA A 105 2.50 -3.63 10.47
N THR A 106 2.42 -3.23 9.19
CA THR A 106 3.44 -3.53 8.17
C THR A 106 4.53 -2.48 8.03
N THR A 107 4.42 -1.31 8.68
CA THR A 107 5.38 -0.19 8.48
C THR A 107 5.92 0.43 9.73
N GLU A 108 5.24 0.30 10.86
CA GLU A 108 5.66 0.89 12.13
C GLU A 108 7.10 0.54 12.50
N PRO A 109 7.59 -0.72 12.42
CA PRO A 109 8.99 -1.01 12.76
C PRO A 109 9.99 -0.20 11.91
N PHE A 110 9.71 -0.03 10.63
CA PHE A 110 10.55 0.75 9.72
C PHE A 110 10.48 2.24 10.07
N LEU A 111 9.28 2.80 10.24
CA LEU A 111 9.09 4.22 10.55
C LEU A 111 9.69 4.58 11.92
N THR A 112 9.49 3.73 12.93
CA THR A 112 10.08 3.90 14.27
C THR A 112 11.60 3.93 14.19
N SER A 113 12.22 3.06 13.38
CA SER A 113 13.68 3.06 13.21
C SER A 113 14.24 4.34 12.59
N ARG A 114 13.42 5.11 11.86
CA ARG A 114 13.84 6.32 11.14
C ARG A 114 13.47 7.60 11.85
N PHE A 115 12.31 7.64 12.51
CA PHE A 115 11.76 8.85 13.11
C PHE A 115 11.60 8.78 14.64
N GLY A 116 11.77 7.60 15.23
CA GLY A 116 11.54 7.34 16.65
C GLY A 116 10.06 7.08 16.98
N GLU A 117 9.81 6.58 18.19
CA GLU A 117 8.45 6.19 18.65
C GLU A 117 7.51 7.39 18.83
N GLY A 118 8.06 8.56 19.19
CA GLY A 118 7.27 9.72 19.60
C GLY A 118 6.35 10.32 18.53
N ILE A 119 6.56 9.99 17.25
CA ILE A 119 5.74 10.51 16.14
C ILE A 119 4.73 9.48 15.60
N ILE A 120 4.84 8.22 15.99
CA ILE A 120 4.16 7.10 15.31
C ILE A 120 2.65 7.15 15.50
N ASP A 121 2.19 7.39 16.73
CA ASP A 121 0.76 7.47 17.02
C ASP A 121 0.09 8.63 16.26
N GLU A 122 0.74 9.80 16.26
CA GLU A 122 0.25 10.98 15.55
C GLU A 122 0.26 10.77 14.02
N LEU A 123 1.31 10.14 13.49
CA LEU A 123 1.40 9.78 12.07
C LEU A 123 0.22 8.90 11.65
N PHE A 124 -0.08 7.83 12.40
CA PHE A 124 -1.17 6.92 12.04
C PHE A 124 -2.56 7.51 12.30
N LEU A 125 -2.69 8.43 13.25
CA LEU A 125 -3.92 9.22 13.43
C LEU A 125 -4.19 10.09 12.21
N ARG A 126 -3.17 10.83 11.72
CA ARG A 126 -3.26 11.68 10.52
C ARG A 126 -3.48 10.85 9.26
N PHE A 127 -2.80 9.72 9.14
CA PHE A 127 -2.99 8.75 8.07
C PHE A 127 -4.44 8.29 7.99
N GLY A 128 -5.03 7.86 9.11
CA GLY A 128 -6.43 7.45 9.17
C GLY A 128 -7.39 8.54 8.71
N LYS A 129 -7.17 9.80 9.12
CA LYS A 129 -7.98 10.95 8.66
C LYS A 129 -7.89 11.18 7.15
N LYS A 130 -6.69 11.07 6.56
CA LYS A 130 -6.52 11.20 5.10
C LYS A 130 -7.19 10.05 4.35
N VAL A 131 -7.09 8.83 4.86
CA VAL A 131 -7.78 7.67 4.27
C VAL A 131 -9.29 7.86 4.30
N ALA A 132 -9.85 8.32 5.43
CA ALA A 132 -11.28 8.60 5.56
C ALA A 132 -11.75 9.59 4.48
N LYS A 133 -11.05 10.71 4.33
CA LYS A 133 -11.34 11.71 3.29
C LYS A 133 -11.29 11.11 1.88
N LEU A 134 -10.26 10.32 1.56
CA LEU A 134 -10.13 9.71 0.23
C LEU A 134 -11.21 8.68 -0.08
N LEU A 135 -11.68 7.95 0.94
CA LEU A 135 -12.77 6.99 0.79
C LEU A 135 -14.12 7.65 0.49
N GLU A 136 -14.30 8.93 0.81
CA GLU A 136 -15.47 9.73 0.42
C GLU A 136 -15.39 10.19 -1.04
N GLU A 137 -14.18 10.39 -1.55
CA GLU A 137 -13.92 10.95 -2.89
C GLU A 137 -13.82 9.86 -3.97
N GLN A 138 -13.25 8.69 -3.63
CA GLN A 138 -12.96 7.65 -4.60
C GLN A 138 -12.88 6.25 -4.00
N LYS A 139 -12.97 5.25 -4.88
CA LYS A 139 -12.68 3.87 -4.53
C LYS A 139 -11.16 3.68 -4.42
N LEU A 140 -10.70 3.11 -3.32
CA LEU A 140 -9.29 2.78 -3.08
C LEU A 140 -9.06 1.30 -3.32
N GLU A 141 -8.23 0.98 -4.31
CA GLU A 141 -7.95 -0.39 -4.74
C GLU A 141 -6.46 -0.66 -4.86
N TYR A 142 -6.06 -1.90 -4.63
CA TYR A 142 -4.78 -2.44 -5.01
C TYR A 142 -4.90 -3.16 -6.34
N THR A 143 -3.88 -3.03 -7.18
CA THR A 143 -3.66 -3.94 -8.30
C THR A 143 -2.79 -5.09 -7.82
N TYR A 144 -3.29 -6.31 -7.95
CA TYR A 144 -2.53 -7.53 -7.69
C TYR A 144 -2.14 -8.20 -8.99
N LEU A 145 -0.92 -8.73 -9.04
CA LEU A 145 -0.48 -9.64 -10.08
C LEU A 145 -0.52 -11.04 -9.50
N VAL A 146 -1.11 -11.97 -10.23
CA VAL A 146 -1.07 -13.40 -9.94
C VAL A 146 -0.47 -14.13 -11.13
N MET A 147 0.51 -14.98 -10.86
CA MET A 147 1.17 -15.75 -11.91
C MET A 147 1.40 -17.19 -11.52
N PHE A 148 1.32 -18.04 -12.54
CA PHE A 148 1.69 -19.44 -12.49
C PHE A 148 2.89 -19.67 -13.40
N MET A 149 3.94 -20.27 -12.84
CA MET A 149 5.18 -20.56 -13.55
C MET A 149 5.65 -21.98 -13.25
N THR A 150 6.25 -22.64 -14.23
CA THR A 150 6.91 -23.94 -14.08
C THR A 150 8.42 -23.76 -14.22
N LYS A 151 9.19 -24.66 -13.62
CA LYS A 151 10.64 -24.69 -13.82
C LYS A 151 10.91 -25.30 -15.20
N LYS A 152 11.84 -24.71 -15.96
CA LYS A 152 12.37 -25.34 -17.18
C LYS A 152 13.13 -26.62 -16.87
#